data_AF-A0A916G1W3-F1
#
_entry.id   AF-A0A916G1W3-F1
#
_cell.length_a   1.000
_cell.length_b   1.000
_cell.length_c   1.000
_cell.angle_alpha   90.00
_cell.angle_beta   90.00
_cell.angle_gamma   90.00
#
_symmetry.space_group_name_H-M   'P 1'
#
loop_
_entity.id
_entity.type
_entity.pdbx_description
1 polymer ?
#
loop_
_entity_poly.entity_id
_entity_poly.type
_entity_poly.pdbx_seq_one_letter_code
_entity_poly.pdbx_strand_id
1 'polypeptide(L)' 'MTTLESRLRVEGIACRVEARDRLAILVPDAGQPVVLRGEIRQRVLAVAREEGFTHVTLDTRGGSAALPRD' A
#
# COMPACT_ATOMS: atom_id res chain seq x y z
N MET A 1 11.89 4.71 7.49
CA MET A 1 11.77 4.44 6.05
C MET A 1 12.18 3.00 5.80
N THR A 2 11.24 2.13 5.45
CA THR A 2 11.52 0.75 5.03
C THR A 2 11.96 0.73 3.56
N THR A 3 12.67 -0.31 3.13
CA THR A 3 13.10 -0.44 1.73
C THR A 3 11.90 -0.53 0.77
N LEU A 4 10.82 -1.22 1.18
CA LEU A 4 9.53 -1.21 0.47
C LEU A 4 8.98 0.21 0.23
N GLU A 5 8.98 1.08 1.23
CA GLU A 5 8.50 2.47 1.10
C GLU A 5 9.29 3.27 0.06
N SER A 6 10.62 3.14 0.09
CA SER A 6 11.50 3.82 -0.88
C SER A 6 11.28 3.30 -2.31
N ARG A 7 11.11 1.98 -2.49
CA ARG A 7 10.86 1.39 -3.82
C ARG A 7 9.51 1.77 -4.38
N LEU A 8 8.47 1.83 -3.54
CA LEU A 8 7.14 2.29 -3.96
C LEU A 8 7.16 3.76 -4.39
N ARG A 9 7.94 4.61 -3.69
CA ARG A 9 8.11 6.02 -4.07
C ARG A 9 8.77 6.18 -5.45
N VAL A 10 9.75 5.33 -5.80
CA VAL A 10 10.37 5.31 -7.14
C VAL A 10 9.35 4.93 -8.22
N GLU A 11 8.41 4.03 -7.91
CA GLU A 11 7.29 3.66 -8.79
C GLU A 11 6.18 4.74 -8.84
N GLY A 12 6.38 5.90 -8.20
CA GLY A 12 5.41 7.00 -8.17
C GLY A 12 4.26 6.81 -7.18
N ILE A 13 4.36 5.85 -6.26
CA ILE A 13 3.35 5.54 -5.27
C ILE A 13 3.75 6.19 -3.94
N ALA A 14 3.14 7.33 -3.63
CA ALA A 14 3.32 8.00 -2.34
C ALA A 14 2.47 7.30 -1.27
N CYS A 15 3.11 6.42 -0.51
CA CYS A 15 2.52 5.76 0.65
C CYS A 15 3.54 5.68 1.77
N ARG A 16 3.06 5.70 3.01
CA ARG A 16 3.76 5.14 4.15
C ARG A 16 3.51 3.65 4.20
N VAL A 17 4.53 2.88 4.57
CA VAL A 17 4.41 1.43 4.77
C VAL A 17 4.45 1.09 6.25
N GLU A 18 3.37 0.52 6.78
CA GLU A 18 3.37 -0.09 8.11
C GLU A 18 3.52 -1.61 7.99
N ALA A 19 4.60 -2.15 8.57
CA ALA A 19 4.84 -3.59 8.60
C ALA A 19 4.23 -4.21 9.87
N ARG A 20 3.51 -5.33 9.70
CA ARG A 20 2.99 -6.16 10.80
C ARG A 20 3.27 -7.63 10.48
N ASP A 21 4.28 -8.21 11.11
CA ASP A 21 4.72 -9.58 10.80
C ASP A 21 4.98 -9.72 9.28
N ARG A 22 4.27 -10.60 8.57
CA ARG A 22 4.35 -10.80 7.12
C ARG A 22 3.33 -9.99 6.30
N LEU A 23 2.66 -9.02 6.91
CA LEU A 23 1.71 -8.11 6.27
C LEU A 23 2.32 -6.71 6.10
N ALA A 24 2.26 -6.17 4.88
CA ALA A 24 2.52 -4.76 4.60
C ALA A 24 1.21 -4.00 4.44
N ILE A 25 1.03 -2.93 5.21
CA ILE A 25 -0.10 -2.00 5.12
C ILE A 25 0.39 -0.75 4.41
N LEU A 26 -0.17 -0.47 3.24
CA LEU A 26 0.09 0.74 2.47
C LEU A 26 -0.88 1.82 2.91
N VAL A 27 -0.35 2.89 3.51
CA VAL A 27 -1.12 4.04 3.97
C VAL A 27 -0.84 5.19 3.00
N PRO A 28 -1.76 5.51 2.08
CA PRO A 28 -1.57 6.62 1.15
C PRO A 28 -1.47 7.95 1.89
N ASP A 29 -0.65 8.86 1.38
CA ASP A 29 -0.59 10.22 1.90
C ASP A 29 -1.94 10.95 1.72
N ALA A 30 -2.26 11.84 2.65
CA ALA A 30 -3.53 12.58 2.64
C ALA A 30 -3.71 13.35 1.32
N GLY A 31 -4.84 13.13 0.65
CA GLY A 31 -5.17 13.77 -0.62
C GLY A 31 -4.62 13.09 -1.88
N GLN A 32 -3.89 11.97 -1.75
CA GLN A 32 -3.44 11.16 -2.89
C GLN A 32 -4.08 9.77 -2.85
N PRO A 33 -5.26 9.58 -3.48
CA PRO A 33 -5.87 8.26 -3.57
C PRO A 33 -4.97 7.34 -4.39
N VAL A 34 -4.49 6.25 -3.76
CA VAL A 34 -3.70 5.23 -4.43
C VAL A 34 -4.63 4.14 -4.96
N VAL A 35 -4.52 3.87 -6.26
CA VAL A 35 -5.30 2.83 -6.93
C VAL A 35 -4.36 1.77 -7.46
N LEU A 36 -4.35 0.61 -6.80
CA LEU A 36 -3.54 -0.53 -7.20
C LEU A 36 -4.30 -1.37 -8.25
N ARG A 37 -4.08 -1.07 -9.54
CA ARG A 37 -4.69 -1.81 -10.66
C ARG A 37 -3.65 -2.25 -11.69
N GLY A 38 -4.01 -3.28 -12.46
CA GLY A 38 -3.19 -3.78 -13.56
C GLY A 38 -1.74 -4.06 -13.16
N GLU A 39 -0.82 -3.54 -13.95
CA GLU A 39 0.63 -3.70 -13.76
C GLU A 39 1.12 -3.10 -12.42
N ILE A 40 0.53 -2.00 -11.96
CA ILE A 40 0.91 -1.36 -10.68
C ILE A 40 0.71 -2.34 -9.53
N ARG A 41 -0.46 -3.02 -9.49
CA ARG A 41 -0.73 -4.04 -8.46
C ARG A 41 0.30 -5.17 -8.50
N GLN A 42 0.65 -5.65 -9.70
CA GLN A 42 1.61 -6.74 -9.84
C GLN A 42 3.01 -6.34 -9.36
N ARG A 43 3.44 -5.12 -9.67
CA ARG A 43 4.74 -4.59 -9.21
C ARG A 43 4.78 -4.41 -7.70
N VAL A 44 3.74 -3.83 -7.10
CA VAL A 44 3.64 -3.70 -5.63
C VAL A 44 3.75 -5.07 -4.95
N LEU A 45 3.06 -6.08 -5.48
CA LEU A 45 3.12 -7.44 -4.93
C LEU A 45 4.50 -8.08 -5.12
N ALA A 46 5.16 -7.86 -6.27
CA ALA A 46 6.51 -8.36 -6.52
C ALA A 46 7.50 -7.77 -5.52
N VAL A 47 7.50 -6.45 -5.34
CA VAL A 47 8.40 -5.76 -4.40
C VAL A 47 8.12 -6.19 -2.97
N ALA A 48 6.85 -6.29 -2.56
CA ALA A 48 6.50 -6.74 -1.22
C ALA A 48 6.97 -8.18 -0.95
N ARG A 49 6.89 -9.06 -1.96
CA ARG A 49 7.36 -10.44 -1.85
C ARG A 49 8.88 -10.53 -1.76
N GLU A 50 9.63 -9.71 -2.51
CA GLU A 50 11.09 -9.62 -2.41
C GLU A 50 11.54 -9.20 -0.99
N GLU A 51 10.73 -8.39 -0.32
CA GLU A 51 10.96 -7.91 1.05
C GLU A 51 10.47 -8.91 2.13
N GLY A 52 9.93 -10.06 1.74
CA GLY A 52 9.48 -11.12 2.65
C GLY A 52 8.02 -10.99 3.13
N PHE A 53 7.26 -10.01 2.63
CA PHE A 53 5.84 -9.92 2.90
C PHE A 53 5.06 -10.95 2.07
N THR A 54 4.07 -11.57 2.71
CA THR A 54 3.16 -12.54 2.07
C THR A 54 1.81 -11.93 1.75
N HIS A 55 1.45 -10.85 2.46
CA HIS A 55 0.19 -10.15 2.32
C HIS A 55 0.46 -8.66 2.19
N VAL A 56 -0.34 -8.00 1.33
CA VAL A 56 -0.33 -6.54 1.17
C VAL A 56 -1.76 -6.05 1.26
N THR A 57 -1.97 -5.02 2.06
CA THR A 57 -3.25 -4.32 2.16
C THR A 57 -3.07 -2.83 1.91
N LEU A 58 -4.14 -2.17 1.49
CA LEU A 58 -4.19 -0.72 1.26
C LEU A 58 -5.19 -0.14 2.26
N ASP A 59 -4.77 0.81 3.09
CA ASP A 59 -5.69 1.52 3.96
C ASP A 59 -6.57 2.45 3.13
N THR A 60 -7.87 2.15 3.11
CA THR A 60 -8.89 2.91 2.37
C THR A 60 -9.54 4.00 3.22
N ARG A 61 -9.10 4.21 4.48
CA ARG A 61 -9.74 5.19 5.38
C ARG A 61 -9.51 6.64 4.94
N GLY A 62 -8.61 6.88 3.99
CA GLY A 62 -8.50 8.15 3.26
C GLY A 62 -9.58 8.40 2.20
N GLY A 63 -10.45 7.42 1.90
CA GLY A 63 -11.48 7.52 0.86
C GLY A 63 -12.76 6.72 1.12
N SER A 64 -12.95 6.17 2.32
CA SER A 64 -14.21 5.54 2.70
C SER A 64 -15.09 6.56 3.39
N ALA A 65 -16.08 7.09 2.67
CA ALA A 65 -17.33 7.45 3.34
C ALA A 65 -17.71 6.22 4.19
N ALA A 66 -17.85 6.42 5.50
CA ALA A 66 -18.24 5.34 6.39
C ALA A 66 -19.51 4.71 5.82
N LEU A 67 -19.50 3.40 5.54
CA LEU A 67 -20.76 2.72 5.23
C LEU A 67 -21.65 2.90 6.47
N PRO A 68 -22.87 3.45 6.33
CA PRO A 68 -23.81 3.46 7.43
C PRO A 68 -24.03 2.00 7.86
N ARG A 69 -23.83 1.76 9.16
CA ARG A 69 -24.28 0.52 9.78
C ARG A 69 -25.78 0.69 10.00
N ASP A 70 -26.56 0.02 9.16
CA ASP A 70 -27.98 -0.25 9.44
C ASP A 70 -28.07 -1.43 10.42
#